data_AF-A0A955PUN4-F1
#
_entry.id   AF-A0A955PUN4-F1
#
_cell.length_a   1.000
_cell.length_b   1.000
_cell.length_c   1.000
_cell.angle_alpha   90.00
_cell.angle_beta   90.00
_cell.angle_gamma   90.00
#
_symmetry.space_group_name_H-M   'P 1'
#
loop_
_entity.id
_entity.type
_entity.pdbx_description
1 polymer ?
#
loop_
_entity_poly.entity_id
_entity_poly.type
_entity_poly.pdbx_seq_one_letter_code
_entity_poly.pdbx_strand_id
1 'polypeptide(L)'
;MKPISNPQNPFSPEVRERLEPPAPVTPDIYEETVKTILSHNTSPDLPFRWSVNPYRGCFHACAYCYARPTHEYWGFGSGTDFESKL
;
A
#
# COMPACT_ATOMS: atom_id res chain seq x y z
N MET A 1 2.39 15.88 15.22
CA MET A 1 2.35 14.44 15.54
C MET A 1 3.69 14.10 16.21
N LYS A 2 3.69 13.49 17.40
CA LYS A 2 4.96 13.07 18.03
C LYS A 2 5.53 11.93 17.18
N PRO A 3 6.77 12.02 16.66
CA PRO A 3 7.38 10.86 16.03
C PRO A 3 7.54 9.80 17.12
N ILE A 4 6.75 8.74 17.03
CA ILE A 4 6.91 7.58 17.88
C ILE A 4 8.18 6.93 17.35
N SER A 5 9.25 6.92 18.15
CA SER A 5 10.47 6.22 17.79
C SER A 5 10.12 4.77 17.45
N ASN A 6 10.53 4.31 16.27
CA ASN A 6 10.25 2.95 15.85
C ASN A 6 10.92 2.00 16.85
N PRO A 7 10.18 1.13 17.55
CA PRO A 7 10.76 0.23 18.53
C PRO A 7 11.80 -0.67 17.87
N GLN A 8 12.83 -1.05 18.65
CA GLN A 8 13.85 -1.98 18.15
C GLN A 8 13.22 -3.29 17.69
N ASN A 9 13.65 -3.76 16.52
CA ASN A 9 13.20 -5.04 15.98
C ASN A 9 13.63 -6.18 16.94
N PRO A 10 12.70 -6.98 17.47
CA PRO A 10 13.03 -8.04 18.42
C PRO A 10 13.84 -9.20 17.81
N PHE A 11 13.90 -9.30 16.48
CA PHE A 11 14.56 -10.38 15.76
C PHE A 11 15.91 -9.99 15.15
N SER A 12 16.28 -8.71 15.20
CA SER A 12 17.54 -8.20 14.65
C SER A 12 18.27 -7.37 15.71
N PRO A 13 19.49 -7.77 16.14
CA PRO A 13 20.27 -6.98 17.08
C PRO A 13 20.81 -5.69 16.47
N GLU A 14 20.82 -5.58 15.14
CA GLU A 14 21.29 -4.40 14.42
C GLU A 14 20.21 -3.32 14.36
N VAL A 15 20.56 -2.11 14.82
CA VAL A 15 19.78 -0.90 14.63
C VAL A 15 20.32 -0.18 13.40
N ARG A 16 19.47 0.01 12.39
CA ARG A 16 19.80 0.81 11.21
C ARG A 16 19.20 2.20 11.38
N GLU A 17 20.07 3.21 11.45
CA GLU A 17 19.68 4.61 11.42
C GLU A 17 20.04 5.22 10.07
N ARG A 18 19.14 6.01 9.49
CA ARG A 18 19.44 6.74 8.26
C ARG A 18 20.25 7.98 8.61
N LEU A 19 21.38 8.16 7.93
CA LEU A 19 22.22 9.36 8.07
C LEU A 19 21.52 10.63 7.56
N GLU A 20 20.62 10.47 6.60
CA GLU A 20 19.86 11.55 5.97
C GLU A 20 18.36 11.29 6.09
N PRO A 21 17.52 12.35 6.21
CA PRO A 21 16.08 12.18 6.18
C PRO A 21 15.64 11.52 4.86
N PRO A 22 14.53 10.76 4.86
CA PRO A 22 13.94 10.27 3.61
C PRO A 22 13.70 11.44 2.66
N ALA A 23 14.04 11.26 1.38
CA ALA A 23 13.64 12.22 0.36
C ALA A 23 12.11 12.39 0.40
N PRO A 24 11.60 13.63 0.33
CA PRO A 24 10.16 13.85 0.24
C PRO A 24 9.67 13.26 -1.09
N VAL A 25 8.66 12.41 -1.02
CA VAL A 25 7.98 11.86 -2.18
C VAL A 25 6.62 12.54 -2.28
N THR A 26 6.39 13.25 -3.38
CA THR A 26 5.06 13.76 -3.71
C THR A 26 4.40 12.74 -4.62
N PRO A 27 3.27 12.13 -4.22
CA PRO A 27 2.58 11.18 -5.07
C PRO A 27 1.91 11.89 -6.26
N ASP A 28 1.98 11.26 -7.42
CA ASP A 28 1.12 11.56 -8.56
C ASP A 28 -0.29 11.03 -8.21
N ILE A 29 -1.31 11.88 -8.26
CA ILE A 29 -2.70 11.48 -7.97
C ILE A 29 -3.49 11.42 -9.28
N TYR A 30 -4.15 10.29 -9.52
CA TYR A 30 -4.95 9.99 -10.68
C TYR A 30 -6.42 9.85 -10.26
N GLU A 31 -7.32 10.58 -10.93
CA GLU A 31 -8.75 10.36 -10.75
C GLU A 31 -9.19 9.11 -11.52
N GLU A 32 -9.82 8.17 -10.82
CA GLU A 32 -10.30 6.92 -11.40
C GLU A 32 -11.82 6.91 -11.55
N THR A 33 -12.31 6.48 -12.71
CA THR A 33 -13.74 6.30 -12.98
C THR A 33 -14.07 4.82 -13.02
N VAL A 34 -14.49 4.28 -11.87
CA VAL A 34 -14.87 2.88 -11.76
C VAL A 34 -16.33 2.64 -12.14
N LYS A 35 -16.62 1.45 -12.69
CA LYS A 35 -18.01 0.99 -12.88
C LYS A 35 -18.73 0.78 -11.55
N THR A 36 -18.03 0.24 -10.54
CA THR A 36 -18.55 0.00 -9.18
C THR A 36 -17.38 -0.11 -8.20
N ILE A 37 -17.59 0.31 -6.95
CA ILE A 37 -16.62 0.15 -5.85
C ILE A 37 -16.76 -1.21 -5.15
N LEU A 38 -17.92 -1.86 -5.25
CA LEU A 38 -18.23 -3.10 -4.55
C LEU A 38 -17.77 -4.32 -5.37
N SER A 39 -16.94 -5.15 -4.75
CA SER A 39 -16.54 -6.45 -5.28
C SER A 39 -17.43 -7.55 -4.72
N HIS A 40 -18.03 -8.34 -5.60
CA HIS A 40 -18.87 -9.48 -5.23
C HIS A 40 -18.02 -10.74 -5.06
N ASN A 41 -18.33 -11.57 -4.07
CA ASN A 41 -17.78 -12.92 -4.01
C ASN A 41 -18.88 -13.95 -3.68
N THR A 42 -18.64 -15.20 -4.06
CA THR A 42 -19.51 -16.36 -3.83
C THR A 42 -18.81 -17.48 -3.05
N SER A 43 -17.71 -17.15 -2.37
CA SER A 43 -16.94 -18.18 -1.66
C SER A 43 -17.75 -18.69 -0.46
N PRO A 44 -17.88 -20.02 -0.29
CA PRO A 44 -18.52 -20.57 0.91
C PRO A 44 -17.69 -20.32 2.17
N ASP A 45 -16.40 -20.02 2.03
CA ASP A 45 -15.46 -19.83 3.13
C ASP A 45 -15.44 -18.39 3.67
N LEU A 46 -16.06 -17.44 2.96
CA LEU A 46 -16.09 -16.03 3.37
C LEU A 46 -17.45 -15.67 3.98
N PRO A 47 -17.51 -15.09 5.19
CA PRO A 47 -18.77 -14.76 5.86
C PRO A 47 -19.44 -13.50 5.30
N PHE A 48 -18.92 -12.94 4.20
CA PHE A 48 -19.43 -11.71 3.59
C PHE A 48 -19.62 -11.86 2.08
N ARG A 49 -20.59 -11.14 1.53
CA ARG A 49 -20.91 -11.14 0.09
C ARG A 49 -20.16 -10.06 -0.70
N TRP A 50 -19.93 -8.91 -0.08
CA TRP A 50 -19.38 -7.73 -0.71
C TRP A 50 -18.12 -7.27 0.01
N SER A 51 -17.12 -6.83 -0.75
CA SER A 51 -15.91 -6.20 -0.24
C SER A 51 -15.59 -4.93 -1.02
N VAL A 52 -14.68 -4.13 -0.47
CA VAL A 52 -14.11 -2.95 -1.11
C VAL A 52 -12.59 -3.08 -1.04
N ASN A 53 -11.92 -2.95 -2.18
CA ASN A 53 -10.47 -2.75 -2.23
C ASN A 53 -10.22 -1.26 -2.54
N PRO A 54 -9.85 -0.44 -1.54
CA PRO A 54 -9.60 0.98 -1.75
C PRO A 54 -8.21 1.28 -2.34
N TYR A 55 -7.38 0.26 -2.57
CA TYR A 55 -6.00 0.45 -3.00
C TYR A 55 -5.91 0.49 -4.53
N ARG A 56 -5.74 1.69 -5.07
CA ARG A 56 -5.20 1.96 -6.43
C ARG A 56 -3.71 2.31 -6.41
N GLY A 57 -3.12 2.16 -5.23
CA GLY A 57 -1.84 2.68 -4.80
C GLY A 57 -1.97 3.00 -3.30
N CYS A 58 -0.88 3.05 -2.55
CA CYS A 58 -0.90 3.50 -1.16
C CYS A 58 0.42 4.12 -0.72
N PHE A 59 0.37 5.38 -0.28
CA PHE A 59 1.54 6.12 0.24
C PHE A 59 2.17 5.51 1.50
N HIS A 60 1.52 4.54 2.15
CA HIS A 60 2.09 3.85 3.31
C HIS A 60 3.20 2.86 2.93
N ALA A 61 3.30 2.46 1.67
CA ALA A 61 4.41 1.66 1.13
C ALA A 61 4.69 0.32 1.85
N CYS A 62 3.70 -0.30 2.52
CA CYS A 62 3.91 -1.58 3.19
C CYS A 62 4.44 -2.65 2.22
N ALA A 63 5.64 -3.17 2.49
CA ALA A 63 6.26 -4.19 1.64
C ALA A 63 5.43 -5.49 1.54
N TYR A 64 4.63 -5.79 2.56
CA TYR A 64 3.75 -6.97 2.64
C TYR A 64 2.32 -6.72 2.16
N CYS A 65 2.03 -5.57 1.53
CA CYS A 65 0.67 -5.25 1.10
C CYS A 65 0.22 -6.19 -0.03
N TYR A 66 -0.89 -6.90 0.19
CA TYR A 66 -1.46 -7.82 -0.80
C TYR A 66 -1.91 -7.11 -2.10
N ALA A 67 -2.17 -5.80 -2.06
CA ALA A 67 -2.69 -5.06 -3.20
C ALA A 67 -1.62 -4.63 -4.21
N ARG A 68 -0.32 -4.74 -3.88
CA ARG A 68 0.79 -4.32 -4.76
C ARG A 68 0.72 -4.91 -6.17
N PRO A 69 0.48 -6.24 -6.37
CA PRO A 69 0.40 -6.81 -7.71
C PRO A 69 -0.76 -6.25 -8.55
N THR A 70 -1.80 -5.71 -7.92
CA THR A 70 -2.93 -5.12 -8.66
C THR A 70 -2.58 -3.82 -9.37
N HIS A 71 -1.49 -3.16 -8.96
CA HIS A 71 -1.00 -1.91 -9.55
C HIS A 71 -0.61 -2.06 -11.02
N GLU A 72 -0.18 -3.26 -11.39
CA GLU A 72 0.21 -3.61 -12.76
C GLU A 72 -0.98 -3.65 -13.72
N TYR A 73 -2.21 -3.81 -13.21
CA TYR A 73 -3.42 -3.72 -14.04
C TYR A 73 -3.67 -2.30 -14.59
N TRP A 74 -3.08 -1.27 -13.97
CA TRP A 74 -3.13 0.12 -14.45
C TRP A 74 -1.89 0.51 -15.25
N GLY A 75 -1.00 -0.44 -15.55
CA GLY A 75 0.25 -0.20 -16.29
C GLY A 75 1.37 0.41 -15.44
N PHE A 76 1.22 0.42 -14.11
CA PHE A 76 2.24 0.90 -13.18
C PHE A 76 2.98 -0.26 -12.52
N GLY A 77 4.18 -0.02 -11.99
CA GLY A 77 4.94 -1.05 -11.27
C GLY A 77 4.32 -1.40 -9.90
N SER A 78 4.45 -2.66 -9.47
CA SER A 78 4.06 -3.10 -8.11
C SER A 78 5.05 -2.69 -7.00
N GLY A 79 6.23 -2.20 -7.40
CA GLY A 79 7.28 -1.68 -6.53
C GLY A 79 7.03 -0.23 -6.11
N THR A 80 7.99 0.66 -6.39
CA THR A 80 7.96 2.06 -5.97
C THR A 80 6.80 2.86 -6.54
N ASP A 81 6.28 2.48 -7.72
CA ASP A 81 5.12 3.15 -8.30
C ASP A 81 3.88 2.98 -7.41
N PHE A 82 3.72 1.87 -6.68
CA PHE A 82 2.56 1.65 -5.80
C PHE A 82 2.43 2.70 -4.69
N GLU A 83 3.55 3.25 -4.22
CA GLU A 83 3.53 4.30 -3.20
C GLU A 83 3.68 5.73 -3.75
N SER A 84 3.91 5.88 -5.07
CA SER A 84 4.16 7.18 -5.72
C SER A 84 3.19 7.54 -6.83
N LYS A 85 2.40 6.60 -7.35
CA LYS A 85 1.35 6.80 -8.36
C LYS A 85 0.05 6.24 -7.80
N LEU A 86 -0.92 7.09 -7.48
CA LEU A 86 -2.08 6.75 -6.65
C LEU A 86 -3.41 7.08 -7.34
#